data_AF-A0A922YEF0-F1
#
_entry.id   AF-A0A922YEF0-F1
#
_cell.length_a   1.000
_cell.length_b   1.000
_cell.length_c   1.000
_cell.angle_alpha   90.00
_cell.angle_beta   90.00
_cell.angle_gamma   90.00
#
_symmetry.space_group_name_H-M   'P 1'
#
loop_
_entity.id
_entity.type
_entity.pdbx_description
1 polymer ?
#
loop_
_entity_poly.entity_id
_entity_poly.type
_entity_poly.pdbx_seq_one_letter_code
_entity_poly.pdbx_strand_id
1 'polypeptide(L)'
;MEVAPGKTAREFIEGAMRDELFASGMYDAATGKVIRGEVTELDFNSMGTGSWDIGLKLSSDELPEGYTIATHYTFKTSYSAIKACQNVIDAFTPAVQELIGKAVADPQFKTLAGAN
;
A
#
# COMPACT_ATOMS: atom_id res chain seq x y z
N MET A 1 -4.35 5.90 -13.35
CA MET A 1 -2.98 5.52 -13.73
C MET A 1 -2.85 4.02 -13.54
N GLU A 2 -2.38 3.34 -14.56
CA GLU A 2 -2.05 1.91 -14.51
C GLU A 2 -0.63 1.78 -13.97
N VAL A 3 -0.48 1.03 -12.87
CA VAL A 3 0.81 0.83 -12.18
C VAL A 3 1.39 -0.55 -12.45
N ALA A 4 0.56 -1.44 -12.95
CA ALA A 4 0.87 -2.79 -13.38
C ALA A 4 -0.15 -3.19 -14.45
N PRO A 5 0.20 -4.09 -15.39
CA PRO A 5 -0.69 -4.50 -16.47
C PRO A 5 -2.09 -4.86 -15.99
N GLY A 6 -3.10 -4.12 -16.46
CA GLY A 6 -4.52 -4.36 -16.20
C GLY A 6 -4.99 -4.09 -14.76
N LYS A 7 -4.19 -3.42 -13.91
CA LYS A 7 -4.59 -3.05 -12.54
C LYS A 7 -4.48 -1.55 -12.30
N THR A 8 -5.53 -0.99 -11.71
CA THR A 8 -5.46 0.33 -11.07
C THR A 8 -4.55 0.28 -9.84
N ALA A 9 -4.03 1.43 -9.42
CA ALA A 9 -3.24 1.53 -8.18
C ALA A 9 -4.00 1.00 -6.94
N ARG A 10 -5.31 1.22 -6.86
CA ARG A 10 -6.16 0.73 -5.76
C ARG A 10 -6.23 -0.79 -5.75
N GLU A 11 -6.51 -1.42 -6.89
CA GLU A 11 -6.55 -2.89 -7.02
C GLU A 11 -5.19 -3.53 -6.75
N PHE A 12 -4.10 -2.83 -7.11
CA PHE A 12 -2.75 -3.28 -6.78
C PHE A 12 -2.50 -3.25 -5.27
N ILE A 13 -2.81 -2.15 -4.59
CA ILE A 13 -2.64 -2.02 -3.13
C ILE A 13 -3.49 -3.06 -2.40
N GLU A 14 -4.77 -3.21 -2.79
CA GLU A 14 -5.66 -4.21 -2.21
C GLU A 14 -5.12 -5.64 -2.40
N GLY A 15 -4.69 -5.97 -3.62
CA GLY A 15 -4.12 -7.28 -3.92
C GLY A 15 -2.84 -7.57 -3.12
N ALA A 16 -1.91 -6.61 -3.08
CA ALA A 16 -0.66 -6.74 -2.33
C ALA A 16 -0.91 -6.91 -0.82
N MET A 17 -1.86 -6.15 -0.25
CA MET A 17 -2.24 -6.30 1.16
C MET A 17 -2.82 -7.69 1.42
N ARG A 18 -3.70 -8.19 0.54
CA ARG A 18 -4.25 -9.55 0.66
C ARG A 18 -3.16 -10.62 0.58
N ASP A 19 -2.20 -10.46 -0.33
CA ASP A 19 -1.09 -11.40 -0.49
C ASP A 19 -0.19 -11.43 0.77
N GLU A 20 0.06 -10.28 1.40
CA GLU A 20 0.80 -10.19 2.67
C GLU A 20 0.05 -10.86 3.83
N LEU A 21 -1.26 -10.62 3.94
CA LEU A 21 -2.12 -11.27 4.93
C LEU A 21 -2.14 -12.79 4.75
N PHE A 22 -2.14 -13.25 3.50
CA PHE A 22 -2.07 -14.67 3.19
C PHE A 22 -0.71 -15.27 3.56
N ALA A 23 0.38 -14.60 3.21
CA ALA A 23 1.74 -15.04 3.53
C ALA A 23 2.00 -15.10 5.05
N SER A 24 1.40 -14.18 5.83
CA SER A 24 1.49 -14.17 7.29
C SER A 24 0.56 -15.16 7.99
N GLY A 25 -0.29 -15.88 7.25
CA GLY A 25 -1.28 -16.83 7.80
C GLY A 25 -2.47 -16.17 8.48
N MET A 26 -2.67 -14.86 8.29
CA MET A 26 -3.75 -14.07 8.89
C MET A 26 -4.98 -13.93 7.97
N TYR A 27 -4.90 -14.45 6.74
CA TYR A 27 -6.00 -14.40 5.77
C TYR A 27 -6.89 -15.65 5.83
N ASP A 28 -8.19 -15.45 6.06
CA ASP A 28 -9.24 -16.46 5.91
C ASP A 28 -10.38 -15.91 5.03
N ALA A 29 -10.58 -16.49 3.85
CA ALA A 29 -11.62 -16.06 2.91
C ALA A 29 -13.04 -16.52 3.28
N ALA A 30 -13.18 -17.52 4.15
CA ALA A 30 -14.46 -18.12 4.51
C ALA A 30 -15.03 -17.52 5.79
N THR A 31 -14.19 -17.29 6.81
CA THR A 31 -14.63 -16.78 8.12
C THR A 31 -13.84 -15.57 8.63
N GLY A 32 -12.90 -15.06 7.83
CA GLY A 32 -12.07 -13.93 8.21
C GLY A 32 -12.85 -12.64 8.40
N LYS A 33 -12.26 -11.76 9.21
CA LYS A 33 -12.79 -10.42 9.46
C LYS A 33 -12.55 -9.51 8.27
N VAL A 34 -13.51 -8.62 8.01
CA VAL A 34 -13.39 -7.64 6.94
C VAL A 34 -12.54 -6.47 7.40
N ILE A 35 -11.36 -6.33 6.81
CA ILE A 35 -10.53 -5.12 6.90
C ILE A 35 -10.92 -4.21 5.74
N ARG A 36 -11.23 -2.95 6.05
CA ARG A 36 -11.55 -1.90 5.09
C ARG A 36 -10.34 -1.02 4.89
N GLY A 37 -9.98 -0.77 3.63
CA GLY A 37 -8.88 0.11 3.25
C GLY A 37 -9.37 1.32 2.47
N GLU A 38 -8.93 2.51 2.87
CA GLU A 38 -9.15 3.76 2.14
C GLU A 38 -7.81 4.38 1.77
N VAL A 39 -7.52 4.46 0.46
CA VAL A 39 -6.35 5.19 -0.03
C VAL A 39 -6.60 6.68 0.14
N THR A 40 -5.89 7.31 1.08
CA THR A 40 -6.04 8.72 1.46
C THR A 40 -5.10 9.64 0.68
N GLU A 41 -4.00 9.11 0.15
CA GLU A 41 -3.00 9.84 -0.64
C GLU A 41 -2.39 8.91 -1.69
N LEU A 42 -2.17 9.42 -2.91
CA LEU A 42 -1.58 8.67 -4.01
C LEU A 42 -0.98 9.66 -5.02
N ASP A 43 0.20 10.16 -4.69
CA ASP A 43 0.89 11.19 -5.45
C ASP A 43 2.32 10.76 -5.78
N PHE A 44 2.85 11.26 -6.90
CA PHE A 44 4.24 11.01 -7.28
C PHE A 44 4.92 12.27 -7.81
N ASN A 45 6.23 12.31 -7.64
CA ASN A 45 7.12 13.24 -8.31
C ASN A 45 8.11 12.46 -9.20
N SER A 46 8.27 12.88 -10.45
CA SER A 46 9.24 12.29 -11.39
C SER A 46 10.48 13.16 -11.63
N MET A 47 10.53 14.37 -11.05
CA MET A 47 11.56 15.38 -11.26
C MET A 47 12.60 15.37 -10.14
N GLY A 48 13.88 15.49 -10.50
CA GLY A 48 14.97 15.54 -9.52
C GLY A 48 15.11 14.22 -8.75
N THR A 49 14.82 14.23 -7.45
CA THR A 49 14.62 12.98 -6.70
C THR A 49 13.16 12.58 -6.84
N GLY A 50 12.92 11.42 -7.46
CA GLY A 50 11.56 10.92 -7.62
C GLY A 50 10.99 10.48 -6.27
N SER A 51 9.67 10.62 -6.10
CA SER A 51 8.98 10.18 -4.89
C SER A 51 7.62 9.55 -5.19
N TRP A 52 7.19 8.69 -4.28
CA TRP A 52 5.84 8.21 -4.11
C TRP A 52 5.36 8.59 -2.71
N ASP A 53 4.27 9.32 -2.63
CA ASP A 53 3.54 9.63 -1.41
C ASP A 53 2.25 8.80 -1.43
N ILE A 54 2.16 7.83 -0.52
CA ILE A 54 1.03 6.90 -0.46
C ILE A 54 0.50 6.85 0.97
N GLY A 55 -0.79 7.08 1.12
CA GLY A 55 -1.50 7.05 2.39
C GLY A 55 -2.63 6.02 2.37
N LEU A 56 -2.78 5.29 3.48
CA LEU A 56 -3.82 4.29 3.64
C LEU A 56 -4.41 4.38 5.06
N LYS A 57 -5.73 4.50 5.14
CA LYS A 57 -6.49 4.28 6.37
C LYS A 57 -7.03 2.86 6.39
N LEU A 58 -6.82 2.16 7.50
CA LEU A 58 -7.32 0.82 7.75
C LEU A 58 -8.34 0.83 8.89
N SER A 59 -9.47 0.16 8.73
CA SER A 59 -10.47 -0.02 9.79
C SER A 59 -11.13 -1.40 9.73
N SER A 60 -11.72 -1.83 10.84
CA SER A 60 -12.50 -3.07 10.95
C SER A 60 -13.66 -2.87 11.91
N ASP A 61 -14.50 -3.90 12.11
CA ASP A 61 -15.59 -3.81 13.08
C ASP A 61 -15.04 -3.80 14.53
N GLU A 62 -13.87 -4.40 14.75
CA GLU A 62 -13.14 -4.41 16.02
C GLU A 62 -12.35 -3.11 16.27
N LEU A 63 -12.04 -2.36 15.21
CA LEU A 63 -11.40 -1.05 15.29
C LEU A 63 -12.08 -0.03 14.34
N PRO A 64 -13.26 0.50 14.70
CA PRO A 64 -14.06 1.34 13.82
C PRO A 64 -13.39 2.66 13.43
N GLU A 65 -12.68 3.28 14.39
CA GLU A 65 -11.91 4.52 14.13
C GLU A 65 -10.76 4.29 13.14
N GLY A 66 -10.25 3.06 13.13
CA GLY A 66 -9.12 2.66 12.32
C GLY A 66 -7.81 3.33 12.73
N TYR A 67 -6.85 3.28 11.83
CA TYR A 67 -5.59 4.03 11.90
C TYR A 67 -5.07 4.32 10.50
N THR A 68 -4.22 5.34 10.40
CA THR A 68 -3.64 5.78 9.12
C THR A 68 -2.15 5.53 9.12
N ILE A 69 -1.67 5.01 8.01
CA ILE A 69 -0.24 4.85 7.71
C ILE A 69 0.08 5.55 6.40
N ALA A 70 1.33 5.99 6.27
CA ALA A 70 1.81 6.65 5.07
C ALA A 70 3.27 6.29 4.77
N THR A 71 3.64 6.39 3.50
CA THR A 71 5.04 6.36 3.08
C THR A 71 5.37 7.51 2.16
N HIS A 72 6.59 8.02 2.33
CA HIS A 72 7.30 8.87 1.37
C HIS A 72 8.49 8.06 0.85
N TYR A 73 8.29 7.36 -0.26
CA TYR A 73 9.28 6.48 -0.86
C TYR A 73 10.06 7.23 -1.94
N THR A 74 11.39 7.31 -1.83
CA THR A 74 12.23 8.02 -2.79
C THR A 74 12.95 7.07 -3.74
N PHE A 75 13.12 7.49 -4.99
CA PHE A 75 13.82 6.71 -6.01
C PHE A 75 14.62 7.60 -6.96
N LYS A 76 15.62 7.01 -7.63
CA LYS A 76 16.42 7.72 -8.64
C LYS A 76 15.63 7.88 -9.92
N THR A 77 15.54 9.12 -10.43
CA THR A 77 14.93 9.40 -11.75
C THR A 77 15.98 9.44 -12.87
N SER A 78 15.54 9.80 -14.08
CA SER A 78 16.40 10.04 -15.24
C SER A 78 16.07 11.39 -15.90
N TYR A 79 17.05 11.99 -16.58
CA TYR A 79 16.81 13.15 -17.46
C TYR A 79 16.04 12.78 -18.74
N SER A 80 15.97 11.48 -19.09
CA SER A 80 15.11 11.02 -20.17
C SER A 80 13.68 10.89 -19.68
N ALA A 81 12.75 11.61 -20.31
CA ALA A 81 11.33 11.58 -19.95
C ALA A 81 10.75 10.15 -19.94
N ILE A 82 11.09 9.32 -20.93
CA ILE A 82 10.62 7.93 -21.00
C ILE A 82 11.15 7.11 -19.81
N LYS A 83 12.43 7.27 -19.48
CA LYS A 83 13.03 6.57 -18.33
C LYS A 83 12.49 7.08 -17.00
N ALA A 84 12.20 8.38 -16.89
CA ALA A 84 11.57 8.96 -15.70
C ALA A 84 10.18 8.35 -15.47
N CYS A 85 9.36 8.22 -16.52
CA CYS A 85 8.08 7.54 -16.45
C CYS A 85 8.23 6.07 -16.03
N GLN A 86 9.18 5.33 -16.62
CA GLN A 86 9.42 3.94 -16.24
C GLN A 86 9.84 3.81 -14.78
N ASN A 87 10.73 4.68 -14.30
CA ASN A 87 11.19 4.65 -12.90
C ASN A 87 10.04 4.91 -11.91
N VAL A 88 9.07 5.77 -12.25
CA VAL A 88 7.86 5.98 -11.44
C VAL A 88 7.07 4.68 -11.32
N ILE A 89 6.87 3.96 -12.43
CA ILE A 89 6.14 2.68 -12.47
C ILE A 89 6.90 1.61 -11.65
N ASP A 90 8.20 1.46 -11.89
CA ASP A 90 9.04 0.47 -11.23
C ASP A 90 9.12 0.71 -9.70
N ALA A 91 9.08 1.97 -9.28
CA ALA A 91 9.12 2.36 -7.88
C ALA A 91 7.79 2.16 -7.14
N PHE A 92 6.67 1.96 -7.84
CA PHE A 92 5.37 1.84 -7.18
C PHE A 92 5.27 0.57 -6.32
N THR A 93 5.74 -0.56 -6.84
CA THR A 93 5.72 -1.84 -6.10
C THR A 93 6.48 -1.75 -4.77
N PRO A 94 7.76 -1.36 -4.72
CA PRO A 94 8.47 -1.25 -3.45
C PRO A 94 7.90 -0.19 -2.51
N ALA A 95 7.33 0.91 -3.03
CA ALA A 95 6.64 1.90 -2.20
C ALA A 95 5.40 1.29 -1.50
N VAL A 96 4.59 0.52 -2.24
CA VAL A 96 3.43 -0.20 -1.66
C VAL A 96 3.88 -1.26 -0.65
N GLN A 97 4.98 -1.97 -0.91
CA GLN A 97 5.52 -2.94 0.05
C GLN A 97 5.99 -2.26 1.35
N GLU A 98 6.62 -1.08 1.27
CA GLU A 98 6.97 -0.31 2.46
C GLU A 98 5.72 0.15 3.23
N LEU A 99 4.70 0.61 2.52
CA LEU A 99 3.41 1.02 3.10
C LEU A 99 2.75 -0.15 3.87
N ILE A 100 2.67 -1.32 3.24
CA ILE A 100 2.10 -2.54 3.85
C ILE A 100 2.94 -2.98 5.04
N GLY A 101 4.27 -2.95 4.93
CA GLY A 101 5.18 -3.24 6.05
C GLY A 101 4.89 -2.36 7.27
N LYS A 102 4.63 -1.06 7.07
CA LYS A 102 4.19 -0.15 8.15
C LYS A 102 2.82 -0.52 8.69
N ALA A 103 1.88 -0.88 7.80
CA ALA A 103 0.53 -1.26 8.19
C ALA A 103 0.50 -2.48 9.13
N VAL A 104 1.26 -3.54 8.82
CA VAL A 104 1.30 -4.77 9.61
C VAL A 104 2.17 -4.66 10.86
N ALA A 105 3.16 -3.78 10.86
CA ALA A 105 4.02 -3.51 12.02
C ALA A 105 3.35 -2.61 13.07
N ASP A 106 2.27 -1.91 12.71
CA ASP A 106 1.53 -1.06 13.64
C ASP A 106 0.91 -1.91 14.78
N PRO A 107 1.07 -1.52 16.06
CA PRO A 107 0.48 -2.25 17.18
C PRO A 107 -1.05 -2.42 17.09
N GLN A 108 -1.76 -1.48 16.45
CA GLN A 108 -3.20 -1.50 16.25
C GLN A 108 -3.64 -2.58 15.24
N PHE A 109 -2.71 -3.10 14.43
CA PHE A 109 -3.00 -4.12 13.42
C PHE A 109 -3.55 -5.42 14.03
N LYS A 110 -3.11 -5.80 15.23
CA LYS A 110 -3.66 -6.99 15.93
C LYS A 110 -5.13 -6.83 16.26
N THR A 111 -5.50 -5.66 16.78
CA THR A 111 -6.90 -5.31 17.05
C THR A 111 -7.71 -5.24 15.76
N LEU A 112 -7.13 -4.62 14.71
CA LEU A 112 -7.75 -4.55 13.38
C LEU A 112 -8.06 -5.94 12.83
N ALA A 113 -7.10 -6.87 12.91
CA ALA A 113 -7.20 -8.23 12.41
C ALA A 113 -8.00 -9.17 13.32
N GLY A 114 -8.44 -8.72 14.50
CA GLY A 114 -9.16 -9.53 15.47
C GLY A 114 -8.32 -10.63 16.13
N ALA A 115 -6.99 -10.51 16.10
CA ALA A 115 -6.06 -11.43 16.75
C ALA A 115 -5.88 -11.05 18.22
N ASN A 116 -6.86 -11.40 19.06
CA ASN A 116 -6.82 -11.26 20.52
C ASN A 116 -6.65 -12.62 21.21
#